data_AF-A0A6A4GCW8-F1
#
_entry.id   AF-A0A6A4GCW8-F1
#
_cell.length_a   1.000
_cell.length_b   1.000
_cell.length_c   1.000
_cell.angle_alpha   90.00
_cell.angle_beta   90.00
_cell.angle_gamma   90.00
#
_symmetry.space_group_name_H-M   'P 1'
#
loop_
_entity.id
_entity.type
_entity.pdbx_description
1 polymer ?
#
loop_
_entity_poly.entity_id
_entity_poly.type
_entity_poly.pdbx_seq_one_letter_code
_entity_poly.pdbx_strand_id
1 'polypeptide(L)'
;MSTCTGLAALDHANTKFSRGYATTGVGLGVCAHHKFIQKNGAVDLQKGERYANMDYAYASIPPTSRPEAHEGLPSLVRCDLSKQDVRFVIPKLHIYGHQLLCQLKFSLNWLRGAGRTDGEGIERPWAHLSPIATSTRDMGPDEFTAGRGSITESWERMIRNWEEQQEKPEGEREEVANPYEMPHSGMSEAEVRLRLTEEEAAQAKEGNFSLHNVGPTAFMTQLLELEEQQRALKMGVEAKSFETATQKTQLAEKRTKIMRLIGKIRSVQAVYMPGALRVLQQHEGPTKDEHAEEVPLILPSDIPSHIRLSVCHTGLPRLEEELREAQLRGSLMSLRTHLHMKSRLLTYRTTNVKAQGM
;
A
#
# COMPACT_ATOMS: atom_id res chain seq x y z
N MET A 1 -39.26 25.74 14.12
CA MET A 1 -38.71 26.51 12.99
C MET A 1 -38.51 27.95 13.45
N SER A 2 -37.32 28.52 13.21
CA SER A 2 -37.07 29.91 13.57
C SER A 2 -37.95 30.81 12.71
N THR A 3 -38.67 31.74 13.32
CA THR A 3 -39.51 32.70 12.61
C THR A 3 -38.71 33.88 12.04
N CYS A 4 -37.39 33.94 12.26
CA CYS A 4 -36.58 35.13 12.01
C CYS A 4 -36.06 35.27 10.56
N THR A 5 -36.05 34.21 9.74
CA THR A 5 -35.57 34.29 8.34
C THR A 5 -36.24 33.29 7.40
N GLY A 6 -36.69 33.75 6.23
CA GLY A 6 -37.03 32.93 5.06
C GLY A 6 -35.77 32.59 4.23
N LEU A 7 -34.74 32.06 4.88
CA LEU A 7 -33.51 31.66 4.19
C LEU A 7 -33.73 30.27 3.58
N ALA A 8 -34.01 30.24 2.27
CA ALA A 8 -34.07 29.01 1.48
C ALA A 8 -32.82 28.13 1.63
N ALA A 9 -31.69 28.68 2.09
CA ALA A 9 -30.45 27.95 2.37
C ALA A 9 -30.59 26.84 3.43
N LEU A 10 -31.39 27.03 4.48
CA LEU A 10 -31.61 26.01 5.53
C LEU A 10 -32.48 24.86 5.00
N ASP A 11 -33.50 25.18 4.19
CA ASP A 11 -34.33 24.17 3.54
C ASP A 11 -33.57 23.44 2.42
N HIS A 12 -32.63 24.11 1.73
CA HIS A 12 -31.77 23.49 0.71
C HIS A 12 -30.64 22.65 1.30
N ALA A 13 -30.04 23.06 2.42
CA ALA A 13 -28.99 22.31 3.11
C ALA A 13 -29.52 21.01 3.75
N ASN A 14 -30.77 21.03 4.22
CA ASN A 14 -31.43 19.86 4.80
C ASN A 14 -32.02 18.90 3.76
N THR A 15 -32.16 19.32 2.49
CA THR A 15 -32.73 18.50 1.40
C THR A 15 -31.72 18.02 0.36
N LYS A 16 -30.46 18.50 0.38
CA LYS A 16 -29.44 18.13 -0.62
C LYS A 16 -28.99 16.67 -0.46
N PHE A 17 -29.59 15.77 -1.23
CA PHE A 17 -29.09 14.44 -1.62
C PHE A 17 -28.24 13.71 -0.56
N SER A 18 -28.88 13.31 0.54
CA SER A 18 -28.23 12.60 1.65
C SER A 18 -28.26 11.08 1.52
N ARG A 19 -28.76 10.51 0.41
CA ARG A 19 -28.86 9.06 0.24
C ARG A 19 -27.56 8.53 -0.39
N GLY A 20 -26.88 7.62 0.31
CA GLY A 20 -25.66 6.96 -0.18
C GLY A 20 -24.33 7.63 0.18
N TYR A 21 -24.30 8.72 0.95
CA TYR A 21 -23.07 9.39 1.41
C TYR A 21 -22.84 9.21 2.91
N ALA A 22 -21.58 9.00 3.33
CA ALA A 22 -21.19 8.94 4.74
C ALA A 22 -21.26 10.32 5.43
N THR A 23 -20.96 11.39 4.69
CA THR A 23 -20.96 12.78 5.17
C THR A 23 -21.79 13.69 4.25
N THR A 24 -22.67 14.49 4.87
CA THR A 24 -23.60 15.41 4.18
C THR A 24 -23.15 16.87 4.22
N GLY A 25 -22.27 17.23 5.14
CA GLY A 25 -21.68 18.56 5.28
C GLY A 25 -20.55 18.56 6.31
N VAL A 26 -19.92 19.71 6.51
CA VAL A 26 -18.84 19.89 7.49
C VAL A 26 -19.13 21.15 8.30
N GLY A 27 -19.05 21.05 9.64
CA GLY A 27 -19.03 22.19 10.55
C GLY A 27 -17.59 22.65 10.79
N LEU A 28 -17.35 23.97 10.79
CA LEU A 28 -16.02 24.55 10.95
C LEU A 28 -16.00 25.67 12.00
N GLY A 29 -15.01 25.64 12.88
CA GLY A 29 -14.66 26.68 13.83
C GLY A 29 -13.44 27.44 13.34
N VAL A 30 -13.59 28.75 13.12
CA VAL A 30 -12.57 29.60 12.51
C VAL A 30 -12.22 30.76 13.44
N CYS A 31 -10.94 31.09 13.53
CA CYS A 31 -10.50 32.32 14.18
C CYS A 31 -11.04 33.55 13.43
N ALA A 32 -11.87 34.35 14.08
CA ALA A 32 -12.44 35.54 13.44
C ALA A 32 -11.39 36.59 13.00
N HIS A 33 -10.20 36.60 13.62
CA HIS A 33 -9.13 37.55 13.28
C HIS A 33 -8.26 37.04 12.12
N HIS A 34 -7.73 35.82 12.25
CA HIS A 34 -6.75 35.28 11.30
C HIS A 34 -7.35 34.39 10.21
N LYS A 35 -8.65 34.08 10.31
CA LYS A 35 -9.39 33.22 9.35
C LYS A 35 -8.81 31.81 9.20
N PHE A 36 -8.03 31.36 10.18
CA PHE A 36 -7.56 29.98 10.25
C PHE A 36 -8.62 29.08 10.88
N ILE A 37 -8.79 27.89 10.30
CA ILE A 37 -9.56 26.81 10.91
C ILE A 37 -8.82 26.39 12.18
N GLN A 38 -9.53 26.40 13.30
CA GLN A 38 -8.96 26.04 14.59
C GLN A 38 -8.65 24.55 14.64
N LYS A 39 -7.59 24.18 15.38
CA LYS A 39 -7.26 22.78 15.63
C LYS A 39 -8.46 22.08 16.28
N ASN A 40 -8.88 20.95 15.73
CA ASN A 40 -10.07 20.19 16.12
C ASN A 40 -11.42 20.93 15.92
N GLY A 41 -11.42 22.07 15.24
CA GLY A 41 -12.63 22.84 14.95
C GLY A 41 -13.39 22.37 13.71
N ALA A 42 -13.02 21.24 13.10
CA ALA A 42 -13.70 20.69 11.93
C ALA A 42 -14.42 19.39 12.28
N VAL A 43 -15.70 19.28 11.94
CA VAL A 43 -16.54 18.11 12.24
C VAL A 43 -17.40 17.73 11.06
N ASP A 44 -17.55 16.43 10.83
CA ASP A 44 -18.44 15.92 9.80
C ASP A 44 -19.90 15.92 10.25
N LEU A 45 -20.80 16.29 9.35
CA LEU A 45 -22.24 16.31 9.55
C LEU A 45 -22.88 15.14 8.81
N GLN A 46 -23.51 14.21 9.55
CA GLN A 46 -24.10 13.00 8.97
C GLN A 46 -25.48 13.26 8.35
N LYS A 47 -26.23 14.25 8.83
CA LYS A 47 -27.54 14.61 8.27
C LYS A 47 -27.91 16.05 8.59
N GLY A 48 -27.41 16.98 7.78
CA GLY A 48 -27.63 18.42 7.96
C GLY A 48 -26.97 18.98 9.23
N GLU A 49 -27.25 20.24 9.52
CA GLU A 49 -26.70 20.96 10.68
C GLU A 49 -27.36 20.49 11.98
N ARG A 50 -26.87 19.37 12.54
CA ARG A 50 -27.28 18.91 13.88
C ARG A 50 -26.46 19.63 14.95
N TYR A 51 -27.17 20.20 15.93
CA TYR A 51 -26.56 20.92 17.06
C TYR A 51 -25.49 20.11 17.79
N ALA A 52 -25.68 18.80 17.99
CA ALA A 52 -24.74 17.94 18.71
C ALA A 52 -23.31 17.94 18.10
N ASN A 53 -23.18 18.00 16.78
CA ASN A 53 -21.86 18.01 16.13
C ASN A 53 -21.21 19.40 16.26
N MET A 54 -22.01 20.46 16.20
CA MET A 54 -21.52 21.82 16.40
C MET A 54 -21.08 22.06 17.85
N ASP A 55 -21.80 21.49 18.82
CA ASP A 55 -21.42 21.51 20.23
C ASP A 55 -20.08 20.79 20.46
N TYR A 56 -19.87 19.65 19.80
CA TYR A 56 -18.59 18.94 19.83
C TYR A 56 -17.46 19.75 19.19
N ALA A 57 -17.70 20.36 18.02
CA ALA A 57 -16.71 21.22 17.36
C ALA A 57 -16.31 22.40 18.26
N TYR A 58 -17.31 23.06 18.85
CA TYR A 58 -17.11 24.18 19.76
C TYR A 58 -16.32 23.77 21.00
N ALA A 59 -16.71 22.68 21.66
CA ALA A 59 -16.02 22.16 22.85
C ALA A 59 -14.58 21.68 22.56
N SER A 60 -14.30 21.27 21.32
CA SER A 60 -12.99 20.77 20.89
C SER A 60 -12.00 21.88 20.54
N ILE A 61 -12.48 23.11 20.33
CA ILE A 61 -11.62 24.28 20.09
C ILE A 61 -11.04 24.72 21.44
N PRO A 62 -9.71 24.80 21.60
CA PRO A 62 -9.10 25.11 22.89
C PRO A 62 -9.48 26.53 23.35
N PRO A 63 -10.17 26.70 24.50
CA PRO A 63 -10.31 28.01 25.14
C PRO A 63 -8.98 28.43 25.79
N THR A 64 -8.75 29.73 25.89
CA THR A 64 -7.56 30.33 26.54
C THR A 64 -7.45 30.04 28.05
N SER A 65 -8.42 29.38 28.67
CA SER A 65 -8.38 28.91 30.06
C SER A 65 -9.21 27.63 30.23
N ARG A 66 -8.66 26.62 30.93
CA ARG A 66 -9.32 25.34 31.22
C ARG A 66 -9.75 25.26 32.68
N PRO A 67 -11.06 25.15 32.94
CA PRO A 67 -11.55 24.48 34.13
C PRO A 67 -12.41 23.26 33.75
N GLU A 68 -12.40 22.26 34.62
CA GLU A 68 -13.10 20.98 34.48
C GLU A 68 -14.64 21.13 34.54
N ALA A 69 -15.37 20.45 33.63
CA ALA A 69 -16.35 19.38 33.94
C ALA A 69 -17.49 19.21 32.90
N HIS A 70 -17.70 17.96 32.46
CA HIS A 70 -19.00 17.32 32.15
C HIS A 70 -18.72 15.80 32.08
N GLU A 71 -19.34 14.98 32.93
CA GLU A 71 -18.93 13.57 33.17
C GLU A 71 -19.17 12.62 31.98
N GLY A 72 -20.06 12.97 31.05
CA GLY A 72 -20.42 12.14 29.90
C GLY A 72 -19.52 12.27 28.66
N LEU A 73 -18.55 13.19 28.66
CA LEU A 73 -17.66 13.44 27.51
C LEU A 73 -16.21 13.00 27.79
N PRO A 74 -15.43 12.58 26.77
CA PRO A 74 -14.01 12.26 26.94
C PRO A 74 -13.24 13.42 27.56
N SER A 75 -12.27 13.14 28.42
CA SER A 75 -11.51 14.14 29.21
C SER A 75 -10.91 15.27 28.37
N LEU A 76 -10.61 15.01 27.09
CA LEU A 76 -10.03 15.97 26.14
C LEU A 76 -11.00 17.06 25.67
N VAL A 77 -12.31 16.82 25.70
CA VAL A 77 -13.37 17.73 25.18
C VAL A 77 -14.36 18.19 26.26
N ARG A 78 -14.03 17.96 27.55
CA ARG A 78 -14.81 18.50 28.67
C ARG A 78 -14.55 20.02 28.76
N CYS A 79 -15.57 20.82 28.45
CA CYS A 79 -15.56 22.25 28.70
C CYS A 79 -16.66 22.62 29.71
N ASP A 80 -16.29 23.38 30.74
CA ASP A 80 -17.27 24.03 31.61
C ASP A 80 -17.80 25.30 30.93
N LEU A 81 -18.90 25.15 30.20
CA LEU A 81 -19.57 26.26 29.51
C LEU A 81 -20.03 27.36 30.48
N SER A 82 -20.23 27.04 31.77
CA SER A 82 -20.62 28.03 32.78
C SER A 82 -19.52 29.04 33.10
N LYS A 83 -18.27 28.71 32.79
CA LYS A 83 -17.10 29.56 33.01
C LYS A 83 -16.63 30.30 31.74
N GLN A 84 -17.32 30.15 30.62
CA GLN A 84 -17.02 30.86 29.37
C GLN A 84 -18.11 31.91 29.09
N ASP A 85 -17.75 33.19 28.88
CA ASP A 85 -18.69 34.22 28.41
C ASP A 85 -18.97 33.99 26.92
N VAL A 86 -19.90 33.10 26.62
CA VAL A 86 -20.33 32.78 25.26
C VAL A 86 -21.38 33.80 24.82
N ARG A 87 -21.09 34.53 23.74
CA ARG A 87 -22.04 35.48 23.13
C ARG A 87 -22.34 35.09 21.71
N PHE A 88 -23.62 34.88 21.44
CA PHE A 88 -24.12 34.66 20.09
C PHE A 88 -24.19 36.00 19.35
N VAL A 89 -23.65 36.02 18.14
CA VAL A 89 -23.63 37.18 17.25
C VAL A 89 -23.86 36.72 15.83
N ILE A 90 -24.39 37.61 14.99
CA ILE A 90 -24.61 37.36 13.56
C ILE A 90 -23.60 38.21 12.77
N PRO A 91 -22.90 37.62 11.77
CA PRO A 91 -22.02 38.37 10.88
C PRO A 91 -22.71 39.58 10.21
N LYS A 92 -21.94 40.62 9.90
CA LYS A 92 -22.48 41.93 9.53
C LYS A 92 -23.24 41.92 8.21
N LEU A 93 -22.91 41.04 7.26
CA LEU A 93 -23.68 40.94 6.02
C LEU A 93 -24.99 40.20 6.27
N HIS A 94 -24.90 39.09 7.00
CA HIS A 94 -26.02 38.19 7.28
C HIS A 94 -27.10 38.82 8.14
N ILE A 95 -26.71 39.68 9.08
CA ILE A 95 -27.66 40.26 10.05
C ILE A 95 -28.77 41.06 9.38
N TYR A 96 -28.52 41.68 8.22
CA TYR A 96 -29.54 42.42 7.47
C TYR A 96 -30.66 41.52 6.93
N GLY A 97 -30.40 40.22 6.76
CA GLY A 97 -31.41 39.23 6.39
C GLY A 97 -32.36 38.86 7.52
N HIS A 98 -32.03 39.21 8.77
CA HIS A 98 -32.84 38.90 9.95
C HIS A 98 -33.81 40.04 10.32
N GLN A 99 -34.87 39.71 11.08
CA GLN A 99 -35.79 40.69 11.64
C GLN A 99 -35.11 41.70 12.56
N LEU A 100 -35.69 42.90 12.69
CA LEU A 100 -35.13 44.01 13.47
C LEU A 100 -34.71 43.62 14.91
N LEU A 101 -35.50 42.79 15.60
CA LEU A 101 -35.14 42.32 16.95
C LEU A 101 -33.86 41.48 16.97
N CYS A 102 -33.66 40.63 15.98
CA CYS A 102 -32.42 39.86 15.81
C CYS A 102 -31.24 40.81 15.50
N GLN A 103 -31.46 41.85 14.68
CA GLN A 103 -30.44 42.86 14.36
C GLN A 103 -29.97 43.65 15.59
N LEU A 104 -30.89 44.01 16.47
CA LEU A 104 -30.56 44.75 17.69
C LEU A 104 -29.84 43.88 18.72
N LYS A 105 -30.27 42.62 18.89
CA LYS A 105 -29.76 41.72 19.93
C LYS A 105 -28.42 41.07 19.59
N PHE A 106 -28.21 40.71 18.31
CA PHE A 106 -27.07 39.88 17.90
C PHE A 106 -26.07 40.64 17.01
N SER A 107 -26.16 41.97 16.95
CA SER A 107 -25.24 42.78 16.15
C SER A 107 -23.81 42.74 16.69
N LEU A 108 -22.90 42.34 15.80
CA LEU A 108 -21.47 42.30 16.06
C LEU A 108 -20.89 43.67 16.44
N ASN A 109 -21.52 44.78 16.03
CA ASN A 109 -21.08 46.13 16.40
C ASN A 109 -21.24 46.41 17.90
N TRP A 110 -22.12 45.68 18.59
CA TRP A 110 -22.33 45.83 20.03
C TRP A 110 -21.44 44.91 20.87
N LEU A 111 -20.70 44.00 20.22
CA LEU A 111 -19.81 43.09 20.90
C LEU A 111 -18.49 43.78 21.27
N ARG A 112 -18.30 44.02 22.57
CA ARG A 112 -17.05 44.58 23.10
C ARG A 112 -15.87 43.68 22.70
N GLY A 113 -14.83 44.27 22.10
CA GLY A 113 -13.63 43.55 21.68
C GLY A 113 -13.68 42.97 20.25
N ALA A 114 -14.82 43.08 19.54
CA ALA A 114 -14.93 42.60 18.16
C ALA A 114 -14.11 43.41 17.14
N GLY A 115 -13.78 44.68 17.46
CA GLY A 115 -13.05 45.57 16.56
C GLY A 115 -13.81 45.84 15.24
N ARG A 116 -13.07 46.17 14.18
CA ARG A 116 -13.63 46.41 12.84
C ARG A 116 -13.70 45.14 11.98
N THR A 117 -14.08 44.01 12.57
CA THR A 117 -14.33 42.77 11.82
C THR A 117 -15.76 42.72 11.27
N ASP A 118 -15.97 41.98 10.18
CA ASP A 118 -17.28 41.68 9.61
C ASP A 118 -17.84 40.31 10.03
N GLY A 119 -16.98 39.44 10.56
CA GLY A 119 -17.36 38.06 10.92
C GLY A 119 -17.48 37.11 9.72
N GLU A 120 -17.26 37.57 8.49
CA GLU A 120 -17.46 36.79 7.24
C GLU A 120 -16.27 35.87 6.91
N GLY A 121 -15.36 35.66 7.87
CA GLY A 121 -14.13 34.88 7.67
C GLY A 121 -14.40 33.41 7.33
N ILE A 122 -15.47 32.83 7.88
CA ILE A 122 -15.89 31.44 7.65
C ILE A 122 -16.49 31.23 6.25
N GLU A 123 -17.16 32.24 5.70
CA GLU A 123 -17.90 32.10 4.43
C GLU A 123 -17.06 32.42 3.19
N ARG A 124 -16.09 33.33 3.31
CA ARG A 124 -15.16 33.66 2.21
C ARG A 124 -14.46 32.43 1.59
N PRO A 125 -13.87 31.51 2.38
CA PRO A 125 -13.27 30.31 1.81
C PRO A 125 -14.31 29.31 1.31
N TRP A 126 -15.57 29.40 1.75
CA TRP A 126 -16.63 28.44 1.39
C TRP A 126 -16.90 28.37 -0.12
N ALA A 127 -16.81 29.52 -0.82
CA ALA A 127 -16.93 29.58 -2.28
C ALA A 127 -15.85 28.76 -3.01
N HIS A 128 -14.65 28.65 -2.44
CA HIS A 128 -13.54 27.87 -2.99
C HIS A 128 -13.52 26.43 -2.48
N LEU A 129 -13.97 26.19 -1.25
CA LEU A 129 -14.02 24.86 -0.64
C LEU A 129 -15.20 24.02 -1.15
N SER A 130 -16.34 24.64 -1.47
CA SER A 130 -17.54 23.91 -1.90
C SER A 130 -17.33 23.05 -3.15
N PRO A 131 -16.65 23.52 -4.23
CA PRO A 131 -16.32 22.68 -5.38
C PRO A 131 -15.41 21.51 -5.01
N ILE A 132 -14.41 21.74 -4.16
CA ILE A 132 -13.43 20.72 -3.76
C ILE A 132 -14.07 19.67 -2.85
N ALA A 133 -14.92 20.08 -1.90
CA ALA A 133 -15.56 19.21 -0.93
C ALA A 133 -16.40 18.09 -1.58
N THR A 134 -16.96 18.31 -2.79
CA THR A 134 -17.70 17.26 -3.50
C THR A 134 -16.80 16.13 -4.02
N SER A 135 -15.53 16.42 -4.31
CA SER A 135 -14.55 15.42 -4.79
C SER A 135 -14.07 14.47 -3.70
N THR A 136 -14.22 14.85 -2.43
CA THR A 136 -13.80 14.08 -1.26
C THR A 136 -14.98 13.47 -0.50
N ARG A 137 -16.18 13.38 -1.10
CA ARG A 137 -17.34 12.77 -0.43
C ARG A 137 -17.24 11.24 -0.50
N ASP A 138 -17.13 10.63 0.66
CA ASP A 138 -17.14 9.18 0.78
C ASP A 138 -18.56 8.61 0.63
N MET A 139 -18.65 7.50 -0.10
CA MET A 139 -19.87 6.69 -0.16
C MET A 139 -20.15 6.07 1.21
N GLY A 140 -21.43 5.96 1.56
CA GLY A 140 -21.86 5.26 2.75
C GLY A 140 -21.58 3.75 2.66
N PRO A 141 -21.37 3.06 3.79
CA PRO A 141 -21.10 1.62 3.83
C PRO A 141 -22.15 0.79 3.07
N ASP A 142 -23.43 1.11 3.24
CA ASP A 142 -24.55 0.39 2.61
C ASP A 142 -24.55 0.52 1.08
N GLU A 143 -24.19 1.70 0.55
CA GLU A 143 -24.12 1.95 -0.89
C GLU A 143 -22.90 1.26 -1.51
N PHE A 144 -21.78 1.22 -0.76
CA PHE A 144 -20.56 0.51 -1.15
C PHE A 144 -20.75 -1.01 -1.23
N THR A 145 -21.56 -1.57 -0.32
CA THR A 145 -21.85 -3.02 -0.26
C THR A 145 -22.96 -3.43 -1.24
N ALA A 146 -23.97 -2.58 -1.46
CA ALA A 146 -25.09 -2.86 -2.37
C ALA A 146 -24.66 -3.20 -3.81
N GLY A 147 -23.58 -2.60 -4.30
CA GLY A 147 -23.05 -2.85 -5.65
C GLY A 147 -22.25 -4.15 -5.83
N ARG A 148 -22.04 -4.94 -4.76
CA ARG A 148 -21.08 -6.06 -4.75
C ARG A 148 -21.71 -7.45 -4.55
N GLY A 149 -23.03 -7.53 -4.36
CA GLY A 149 -23.78 -8.80 -4.29
C GLY A 149 -23.28 -9.77 -3.21
N SER A 150 -23.37 -11.08 -3.48
CA SER A 150 -23.00 -12.16 -2.53
C SER A 150 -21.51 -12.27 -2.22
N ILE A 151 -20.65 -11.53 -2.94
CA ILE A 151 -19.20 -11.55 -2.72
C ILE A 151 -18.87 -10.92 -1.36
N THR A 152 -19.56 -9.83 -0.98
CA THR A 152 -19.34 -9.14 0.29
C THR A 152 -19.62 -10.07 1.48
N GLU A 153 -20.77 -10.75 1.47
CA GLU A 153 -21.14 -11.69 2.53
C GLU A 153 -20.14 -12.84 2.66
N SER A 154 -19.65 -13.37 1.52
CA SER A 154 -18.63 -14.42 1.53
C SER A 154 -17.30 -13.97 2.13
N TRP A 155 -16.87 -12.74 1.81
CA TRP A 155 -15.64 -12.15 2.30
C TRP A 155 -15.72 -11.80 3.78
N GLU A 156 -16.83 -11.19 4.22
CA GLU A 156 -17.01 -10.86 5.63
C GLU A 156 -17.05 -12.12 6.50
N ARG A 157 -17.66 -13.21 6.02
CA ARG A 157 -17.61 -14.50 6.73
C ARG A 157 -16.18 -15.05 6.81
N MET A 158 -15.40 -14.95 5.74
CA MET A 158 -14.01 -15.39 5.73
C MET A 158 -13.15 -14.59 6.72
N ILE A 159 -13.35 -13.26 6.77
CA ILE A 159 -12.67 -12.36 7.73
C ILE A 159 -13.04 -12.72 9.16
N ARG A 160 -14.33 -12.81 9.49
CA ARG A 160 -14.79 -13.16 10.84
C ARG A 160 -14.22 -14.51 11.30
N ASN A 161 -14.32 -15.52 10.44
CA ASN A 161 -13.78 -16.85 10.76
C ASN A 161 -12.27 -16.83 11.00
N TRP A 162 -11.51 -16.05 10.23
CA TRP A 162 -10.06 -15.95 10.42
C TRP A 162 -9.70 -15.17 11.68
N GLU A 163 -10.36 -14.04 11.95
CA GLU A 163 -10.14 -13.20 13.14
C GLU A 163 -10.44 -13.98 14.43
N GLU A 164 -11.54 -14.74 14.47
CA GLU A 164 -11.89 -15.62 15.59
C GLU A 164 -10.79 -16.66 15.91
N GLN A 165 -10.08 -17.17 14.89
CA GLN A 165 -8.98 -18.11 15.11
C GLN A 165 -7.70 -17.40 15.58
N GLN A 166 -7.48 -16.14 15.19
CA GLN A 166 -6.32 -15.37 15.67
C GLN A 166 -6.43 -15.00 17.16
N GLU A 167 -7.66 -14.82 17.66
CA GLU A 167 -7.92 -14.58 19.08
C GLU A 167 -7.66 -15.81 19.97
N LYS A 168 -7.67 -17.02 19.40
CA LYS A 168 -7.36 -18.26 20.12
C LYS A 168 -5.85 -18.42 20.38
N PRO A 169 -5.44 -19.08 21.47
CA PRO A 169 -4.05 -19.50 21.69
C PRO A 169 -3.52 -20.39 20.57
N GLU A 170 -2.23 -20.31 20.25
CA GLU A 170 -1.60 -20.98 19.09
C GLU A 170 -1.88 -22.49 18.99
N GLY A 171 -1.99 -23.20 20.12
CA GLY A 171 -2.28 -24.64 20.16
C GLY A 171 -3.75 -25.03 19.92
N GLU A 172 -4.68 -24.08 19.92
CA GLU A 172 -6.13 -24.29 19.74
C GLU A 172 -6.66 -23.72 18.43
N ARG A 173 -5.77 -23.17 17.59
CA ARG A 173 -6.13 -22.60 16.30
C ARG A 173 -6.43 -23.70 15.30
N GLU A 174 -7.55 -23.57 14.63
CA GLU A 174 -7.85 -24.38 13.45
C GLU A 174 -7.24 -23.73 12.21
N GLU A 175 -6.79 -24.56 11.26
CA GLU A 175 -6.25 -24.09 9.99
C GLU A 175 -7.38 -23.53 9.12
N VAL A 176 -7.56 -22.21 9.18
CA VAL A 176 -8.55 -21.45 8.40
C VAL A 176 -7.83 -20.59 7.38
N ALA A 177 -8.35 -20.55 6.15
CA ALA A 177 -7.78 -19.76 5.06
C ALA A 177 -7.68 -18.28 5.43
N ASN A 178 -6.49 -17.70 5.25
CA ASN A 178 -6.25 -16.28 5.50
C ASN A 178 -6.81 -15.43 4.34
N PRO A 179 -7.85 -14.61 4.55
CA PRO A 179 -8.43 -13.77 3.49
C PRO A 179 -7.47 -12.69 2.99
N TYR A 180 -6.46 -12.32 3.79
CA TYR A 180 -5.48 -11.29 3.45
C TYR A 180 -4.28 -11.85 2.69
N GLU A 181 -4.14 -13.17 2.66
CA GLU A 181 -3.07 -13.83 1.92
C GLU A 181 -3.49 -14.04 0.47
N MET A 182 -2.58 -13.75 -0.45
CA MET A 182 -2.82 -14.02 -1.86
C MET A 182 -2.83 -15.53 -2.09
N PRO A 183 -3.82 -16.08 -2.83
CA PRO A 183 -3.83 -17.50 -3.17
C PRO A 183 -2.54 -17.88 -3.91
N HIS A 184 -1.69 -18.69 -3.28
CA HIS A 184 -0.51 -19.24 -3.91
C HIS A 184 -0.84 -20.58 -4.54
N SER A 185 -0.31 -20.84 -5.74
CA SER A 185 -0.50 -22.11 -6.45
C SER A 185 0.84 -22.84 -6.58
N GLY A 186 0.95 -23.99 -5.94
CA GLY A 186 2.15 -24.82 -5.97
C GLY A 186 3.22 -24.40 -4.97
N MET A 187 4.34 -25.12 -4.96
CA MET A 187 5.45 -24.88 -4.04
C MET A 187 6.27 -23.65 -4.43
N SER A 188 6.71 -22.87 -3.44
CA SER A 188 7.69 -21.80 -3.63
C SER A 188 9.09 -22.35 -3.93
N GLU A 189 9.98 -21.53 -4.49
CA GLU A 189 11.38 -21.93 -4.74
C GLU A 189 12.09 -22.36 -3.45
N ALA A 190 11.78 -21.68 -2.33
CA ALA A 190 12.31 -22.03 -1.01
C ALA A 190 11.81 -23.41 -0.52
N GLU A 191 10.51 -23.70 -0.71
CA GLU A 191 9.92 -25.01 -0.37
C GLU A 191 10.49 -26.13 -1.24
N VAL A 192 10.63 -25.90 -2.55
CA VAL A 192 11.24 -26.88 -3.46
C VAL A 192 12.69 -27.15 -3.05
N ARG A 193 13.46 -26.11 -2.74
CA ARG A 193 14.84 -26.26 -2.25
C ARG A 193 14.91 -27.04 -0.94
N LEU A 194 14.01 -26.77 0.00
CA LEU A 194 13.93 -27.50 1.27
C LEU A 194 13.68 -28.98 1.02
N ARG A 195 12.62 -29.31 0.27
CA ARG A 195 12.25 -30.69 -0.09
C ARG A 195 13.42 -31.44 -0.75
N LEU A 196 14.07 -30.85 -1.75
CA LEU A 196 15.21 -31.47 -2.44
C LEU A 196 16.43 -31.67 -1.53
N THR A 197 16.67 -30.76 -0.59
CA THR A 197 17.76 -30.88 0.39
C THR A 197 17.46 -31.98 1.42
N GLU A 198 16.21 -32.11 1.85
CA GLU A 198 15.76 -33.19 2.73
C GLU A 198 15.84 -34.57 2.06
N GLU A 199 15.46 -34.66 0.78
CA GLU A 199 15.63 -35.87 -0.03
C GLU A 199 17.11 -36.26 -0.14
N GLU A 200 18.01 -35.30 -0.39
CA GLU A 200 19.46 -35.54 -0.42
C GLU A 200 19.99 -36.00 0.95
N ALA A 201 19.53 -35.40 2.04
CA ALA A 201 19.90 -35.80 3.40
C ALA A 201 19.39 -37.21 3.77
N ALA A 202 18.22 -37.61 3.26
CA ALA A 202 17.70 -38.96 3.43
C ALA A 202 18.56 -39.98 2.67
N GLN A 203 18.92 -39.70 1.41
CA GLN A 203 19.81 -40.55 0.61
C GLN A 203 21.20 -40.70 1.24
N ALA A 204 21.73 -39.64 1.85
CA ALA A 204 23.00 -39.71 2.57
C ALA A 204 22.93 -40.65 3.80
N LYS A 205 21.79 -40.72 4.50
CA LYS A 205 21.58 -41.68 5.61
C LYS A 205 21.53 -43.13 5.11
N GLU A 206 21.06 -43.34 3.88
CA GLU A 206 21.02 -44.65 3.21
C GLU A 206 22.39 -45.05 2.60
N GLY A 207 23.42 -44.21 2.75
CA GLY A 207 24.78 -44.48 2.28
C GLY A 207 25.08 -43.99 0.87
N ASN A 208 24.17 -43.26 0.23
CA ASN A 208 24.39 -42.62 -1.07
C ASN A 208 24.88 -41.18 -0.86
N PHE A 209 26.20 -40.98 -0.88
CA PHE A 209 26.83 -39.69 -0.60
C PHE A 209 27.10 -38.87 -1.88
N SER A 210 27.13 -37.55 -1.72
CA SER A 210 27.47 -36.60 -2.78
C SER A 210 28.93 -36.77 -3.26
N LEU A 211 29.13 -36.67 -4.59
CA LEU A 211 30.45 -36.81 -5.25
C LEU A 211 31.43 -35.67 -4.93
N HIS A 212 30.92 -34.55 -4.42
CA HIS A 212 31.68 -33.37 -4.06
C HIS A 212 31.22 -32.87 -2.67
N ASN A 213 32.02 -32.01 -2.03
CA ASN A 213 31.63 -31.38 -0.75
C ASN A 213 30.42 -30.42 -0.88
N VAL A 214 29.98 -30.14 -2.11
CA VAL A 214 28.77 -29.39 -2.45
C VAL A 214 27.80 -30.39 -3.09
N GLY A 215 26.63 -30.57 -2.48
CA GLY A 215 25.58 -31.44 -2.99
C GLY A 215 24.99 -31.02 -4.34
N PRO A 216 24.38 -31.92 -5.11
CA PRO A 216 23.77 -31.61 -6.41
C PRO A 216 22.67 -30.54 -6.31
N THR A 217 21.84 -30.54 -5.25
CA THR A 217 20.79 -29.51 -5.04
C THR A 217 21.40 -28.14 -4.80
N ALA A 218 22.42 -28.08 -3.95
CA ALA A 218 23.14 -26.85 -3.64
C ALA A 218 23.92 -26.31 -4.85
N PHE A 219 24.50 -27.20 -5.66
CA PHE A 219 25.15 -26.86 -6.92
C PHE A 219 24.17 -26.23 -7.91
N MET A 220 23.03 -26.88 -8.16
CA MET A 220 22.02 -26.35 -9.10
C MET A 220 21.43 -25.02 -8.64
N THR A 221 21.17 -24.87 -7.34
CA THR A 221 20.69 -23.61 -6.78
C THR A 221 21.72 -22.48 -6.99
N GLN A 222 23.00 -22.74 -6.71
CA GLN A 222 24.07 -21.76 -6.92
C GLN A 222 24.25 -21.40 -8.41
N LEU A 223 24.07 -22.37 -9.31
CA LEU A 223 24.18 -22.16 -10.76
C LEU A 223 23.06 -21.27 -11.29
N LEU A 224 21.81 -21.52 -10.88
CA LEU A 224 20.66 -20.69 -11.24
C LEU A 224 20.74 -19.29 -10.63
N GLU A 225 21.20 -19.17 -9.37
CA GLU A 225 21.41 -17.86 -8.74
C GLU A 225 22.50 -17.04 -9.47
N LEU A 226 23.55 -17.70 -9.96
CA LEU A 226 24.58 -17.04 -10.77
C LEU A 226 24.05 -16.60 -12.15
N GLU A 227 23.21 -17.41 -12.80
CA GLU A 227 22.52 -17.05 -14.05
C GLU A 227 21.68 -15.78 -13.86
N GLU A 228 20.90 -15.69 -12.78
CA GLU A 228 20.09 -14.51 -12.48
C GLU A 228 20.97 -13.27 -12.17
N GLN A 229 22.09 -13.45 -11.46
CA GLN A 229 23.06 -12.36 -11.24
C GLN A 229 23.67 -11.83 -12.54
N GLN A 230 24.03 -12.72 -13.49
CA GLN A 230 24.51 -12.31 -14.82
C GLN A 230 23.43 -11.56 -15.59
N ARG A 231 22.19 -12.09 -15.60
CA ARG A 231 21.05 -11.47 -16.30
C ARG A 231 20.74 -10.07 -15.76
N ALA A 232 20.65 -9.92 -14.44
CA ALA A 232 20.39 -8.63 -13.81
C ALA A 232 21.52 -7.62 -14.09
N LEU A 233 22.77 -8.07 -14.11
CA LEU A 233 23.91 -7.20 -14.47
C LEU A 233 23.83 -6.76 -15.93
N LYS A 234 23.58 -7.71 -16.85
CA LYS A 234 23.43 -7.45 -18.29
C LYS A 234 22.34 -6.41 -18.56
N MET A 235 21.16 -6.59 -17.97
CA MET A 235 20.06 -5.62 -18.09
C MET A 235 20.46 -4.23 -17.55
N GLY A 236 21.17 -4.16 -16.43
CA GLY A 236 21.64 -2.89 -15.88
C GLY A 236 22.67 -2.18 -16.76
N VAL A 237 23.56 -2.94 -17.42
CA VAL A 237 24.54 -2.42 -18.38
C VAL A 237 23.84 -1.90 -19.64
N GLU A 238 22.92 -2.68 -20.22
CA GLU A 238 22.12 -2.27 -21.38
C GLU A 238 21.26 -1.03 -21.09
N ALA A 239 20.73 -0.92 -19.87
CA ALA A 239 19.95 0.22 -19.41
C ALA A 239 20.81 1.45 -19.03
N LYS A 240 22.13 1.41 -19.22
CA LYS A 240 23.07 2.48 -18.83
C LYS A 240 22.91 2.93 -17.38
N SER A 241 22.69 1.96 -16.48
CA SER A 241 22.49 2.22 -15.05
C SER A 241 23.81 2.53 -14.31
N PHE A 242 24.96 2.45 -14.99
CA PHE A 242 26.29 2.54 -14.38
C PHE A 242 27.18 3.65 -14.98
N GLU A 243 26.64 4.84 -15.22
CA GLU A 243 27.36 5.92 -15.92
C GLU A 243 28.30 6.73 -15.01
N THR A 244 27.95 6.93 -13.74
CA THR A 244 28.77 7.73 -12.81
C THR A 244 30.00 6.97 -12.32
N ALA A 245 31.05 7.68 -11.89
CA ALA A 245 32.29 7.06 -11.41
C ALA A 245 32.04 6.02 -10.29
N THR A 246 31.19 6.36 -9.31
CA THR A 246 30.80 5.43 -8.23
C THR A 246 30.08 4.20 -8.76
N GLN A 247 29.17 4.36 -9.73
CA GLN A 247 28.46 3.22 -10.31
C GLN A 247 29.38 2.35 -11.18
N LYS A 248 30.36 2.93 -11.88
CA LYS A 248 31.39 2.18 -12.61
C LYS A 248 32.24 1.33 -11.67
N THR A 249 32.58 1.84 -10.49
CA THR A 249 33.23 1.05 -9.44
C THR A 249 32.34 -0.12 -9.00
N GLN A 250 31.05 0.12 -8.75
CA GLN A 250 30.10 -0.95 -8.40
C GLN A 250 29.97 -2.00 -9.50
N LEU A 251 29.97 -1.59 -10.77
CA LEU A 251 29.97 -2.51 -11.92
C LEU A 251 31.21 -3.39 -11.91
N ALA A 252 32.40 -2.81 -11.71
CA ALA A 252 33.65 -3.56 -11.64
C ALA A 252 33.67 -4.56 -10.46
N GLU A 253 33.16 -4.16 -9.29
CA GLU A 253 33.02 -5.03 -8.12
C GLU A 253 32.05 -6.19 -8.39
N LYS A 254 30.89 -5.91 -8.99
CA LYS A 254 29.91 -6.93 -9.38
C LYS A 254 30.50 -7.93 -10.38
N ARG A 255 31.15 -7.45 -11.44
CA ARG A 255 31.84 -8.30 -12.43
C ARG A 255 32.90 -9.17 -11.77
N THR A 256 33.71 -8.62 -10.88
CA THR A 256 34.75 -9.37 -10.15
C THR A 256 34.13 -10.47 -9.26
N LYS A 257 33.02 -10.17 -8.58
CA LYS A 257 32.31 -11.16 -7.75
C LYS A 257 31.76 -12.31 -8.59
N ILE A 258 31.09 -11.99 -9.71
CA ILE A 258 30.55 -12.99 -10.64
C ILE A 258 31.68 -13.88 -11.19
N MET A 259 32.79 -13.31 -11.66
CA MET A 259 33.92 -14.09 -12.16
C MET A 259 34.50 -15.05 -11.12
N ARG A 260 34.59 -14.64 -9.85
CA ARG A 260 35.02 -15.53 -8.76
C ARG A 260 34.02 -16.68 -8.53
N LEU A 261 32.72 -16.40 -8.62
CA LEU A 261 31.68 -17.43 -8.48
C LEU A 261 31.70 -18.40 -9.65
N ILE A 262 31.88 -17.92 -10.88
CA ILE A 262 32.08 -18.77 -12.08
C ILE A 262 33.22 -19.74 -11.83
N GLY A 263 34.39 -19.24 -11.40
CA GLY A 263 35.55 -20.11 -11.13
C GLY A 263 35.26 -21.21 -10.11
N LYS A 264 34.52 -20.91 -9.03
CA LYS A 264 34.11 -21.90 -8.02
C LYS A 264 33.09 -22.89 -8.57
N ILE A 265 32.10 -22.43 -9.34
CA ILE A 265 31.07 -23.30 -9.91
C ILE A 265 31.69 -24.24 -10.95
N ARG A 266 32.68 -23.78 -11.73
CA ARG A 266 33.39 -24.63 -12.71
C ARG A 266 34.06 -25.84 -12.07
N SER A 267 34.65 -25.71 -10.88
CA SER A 267 35.27 -26.87 -10.21
C SER A 267 34.23 -27.91 -9.80
N VAL A 268 33.03 -27.48 -9.39
CA VAL A 268 31.91 -28.37 -9.05
C VAL A 268 31.27 -28.96 -10.31
N GLN A 269 31.14 -28.16 -11.36
CA GLN A 269 30.61 -28.55 -12.67
C GLN A 269 31.49 -29.61 -13.35
N ALA A 270 32.82 -29.58 -13.13
CA ALA A 270 33.72 -30.63 -13.60
C ALA A 270 33.39 -32.01 -13.03
N VAL A 271 32.81 -32.08 -11.82
CA VAL A 271 32.42 -33.32 -11.14
C VAL A 271 31.02 -33.77 -11.57
N TYR A 272 30.03 -32.87 -11.53
CA TYR A 272 28.63 -33.24 -11.81
C TYR A 272 28.21 -33.13 -13.28
N MET A 273 28.93 -32.38 -14.11
CA MET A 273 28.61 -32.14 -15.53
C MET A 273 29.89 -32.06 -16.40
N PRO A 274 30.74 -33.11 -16.42
CA PRO A 274 32.04 -33.06 -17.11
C PRO A 274 31.94 -32.68 -18.60
N GLY A 275 30.90 -33.14 -19.31
CA GLY A 275 30.73 -32.77 -20.73
C GLY A 275 30.24 -31.33 -20.96
N ALA A 276 29.78 -30.61 -19.94
CA ALA A 276 29.51 -29.17 -20.06
C ALA A 276 30.81 -28.40 -20.34
N LEU A 277 31.93 -28.83 -19.75
CA LEU A 277 33.25 -28.25 -20.02
C LEU A 277 33.68 -28.43 -21.48
N ARG A 278 33.30 -29.53 -22.11
CA ARG A 278 33.56 -29.78 -23.54
C ARG A 278 32.74 -28.83 -24.43
N VAL A 279 31.50 -28.54 -24.05
CA VAL A 279 30.65 -27.58 -24.77
C VAL A 279 31.22 -26.16 -24.63
N LEU A 280 31.71 -25.79 -23.45
CA LEU A 280 32.37 -24.50 -23.23
C LEU A 280 33.63 -24.32 -24.07
N GLN A 281 34.48 -25.35 -24.16
CA GLN A 281 35.68 -25.29 -25.01
C GLN A 281 35.37 -25.03 -26.48
N GLN A 282 34.17 -25.39 -26.95
CA GLN A 282 33.71 -25.06 -28.30
C GLN A 282 33.23 -23.62 -28.43
N HIS A 283 32.91 -22.96 -27.32
CA HIS A 283 32.44 -21.56 -27.26
C HIS A 283 33.54 -20.57 -26.90
N GLU A 284 34.64 -20.99 -26.26
CA GLU A 284 35.80 -20.13 -25.98
C GLU A 284 36.49 -19.72 -27.29
N GLY A 285 36.11 -18.55 -27.81
CA GLY A 285 36.85 -17.85 -28.86
C GLY A 285 38.12 -17.17 -28.32
N PRO A 286 38.99 -16.62 -29.18
CA PRO A 286 40.28 -16.04 -28.80
C PRO A 286 40.20 -14.64 -28.15
N THR A 287 39.07 -14.26 -27.55
CA THR A 287 38.83 -12.90 -27.04
C THR A 287 39.07 -12.81 -25.54
N LYS A 288 40.12 -12.04 -25.16
CA LYS A 288 40.61 -11.88 -23.77
C LYS A 288 39.81 -10.88 -22.91
N ASP A 289 38.77 -10.26 -23.44
CA ASP A 289 37.97 -9.23 -22.75
C ASP A 289 36.48 -9.62 -22.66
N GLU A 290 36.18 -10.86 -22.28
CA GLU A 290 34.79 -11.25 -22.00
C GLU A 290 34.31 -10.61 -20.69
N HIS A 291 33.22 -9.84 -20.76
CA HIS A 291 32.58 -9.29 -19.58
C HIS A 291 31.93 -10.40 -18.76
N ALA A 292 31.87 -10.24 -17.44
CA ALA A 292 31.41 -11.30 -16.52
C ALA A 292 29.98 -11.76 -16.81
N GLU A 293 29.14 -10.89 -17.35
CA GLU A 293 27.76 -11.16 -17.78
C GLU A 293 27.62 -11.87 -19.14
N GLU A 294 28.71 -12.02 -19.90
CA GLU A 294 28.74 -12.68 -21.21
C GLU A 294 29.32 -14.09 -21.16
N VAL A 295 30.03 -14.42 -20.07
CA VAL A 295 30.65 -15.74 -19.89
C VAL A 295 29.55 -16.82 -19.79
N PRO A 296 29.51 -17.82 -20.69
CA PRO A 296 28.42 -18.80 -20.75
C PRO A 296 28.47 -19.79 -19.58
N LEU A 297 27.40 -20.04 -18.83
CA LEU A 297 27.42 -20.97 -17.68
C LEU A 297 27.20 -22.45 -18.05
N ILE A 298 26.47 -22.74 -19.13
CA ILE A 298 26.08 -24.10 -19.58
C ILE A 298 25.35 -24.89 -18.49
N LEU A 299 24.03 -24.76 -18.46
CA LEU A 299 23.13 -25.56 -17.63
C LEU A 299 22.77 -26.90 -18.30
N PRO A 300 22.21 -27.87 -17.57
CA PRO A 300 21.73 -29.11 -18.19
C PRO A 300 20.76 -28.87 -19.35
N SER A 301 19.88 -27.86 -19.25
CA SER A 301 18.96 -27.45 -20.31
C SER A 301 19.64 -26.95 -21.60
N ASP A 302 20.82 -26.33 -21.50
CA ASP A 302 21.61 -25.87 -22.66
C ASP A 302 22.24 -27.02 -23.44
N ILE A 303 22.34 -28.20 -22.82
CA ILE A 303 22.91 -29.40 -23.44
C ILE A 303 21.81 -30.12 -24.24
N PRO A 304 22.06 -30.48 -25.52
CA PRO A 304 21.11 -31.23 -26.33
C PRO A 304 20.59 -32.50 -25.63
N SER A 305 19.28 -32.72 -25.70
CA SER A 305 18.58 -33.78 -24.97
C SER A 305 19.18 -35.18 -25.16
N HIS A 306 19.66 -35.49 -26.38
CA HIS A 306 20.23 -36.79 -26.74
C HIS A 306 21.58 -37.11 -26.05
N ILE A 307 22.34 -36.10 -25.62
CA ILE A 307 23.62 -36.29 -24.89
C ILE A 307 23.52 -35.94 -23.40
N ARG A 308 22.47 -35.24 -22.97
CA ARG A 308 22.33 -34.70 -21.61
C ARG A 308 22.53 -35.75 -20.50
N LEU A 309 21.89 -36.91 -20.62
CA LEU A 309 22.01 -38.00 -19.64
C LEU A 309 23.39 -38.68 -19.60
N SER A 310 24.16 -38.58 -20.69
CA SER A 310 25.53 -39.11 -20.75
C SER A 310 26.57 -38.13 -20.21
N VAL A 311 26.20 -36.85 -20.10
CA VAL A 311 27.10 -35.74 -19.78
C VAL A 311 26.87 -35.20 -18.36
N CYS A 312 25.63 -35.22 -17.89
CA CYS A 312 25.25 -34.80 -16.55
C CYS A 312 25.14 -36.01 -15.62
N HIS A 313 25.47 -35.80 -14.35
CA HIS A 313 25.16 -36.75 -13.30
C HIS A 313 23.66 -37.08 -13.26
N THR A 314 23.33 -38.29 -12.81
CA THR A 314 21.95 -38.75 -12.69
C THR A 314 21.13 -37.79 -11.81
N GLY A 315 19.90 -37.50 -12.25
CA GLY A 315 18.97 -36.61 -11.53
C GLY A 315 19.19 -35.11 -11.72
N LEU A 316 20.35 -34.66 -12.20
CA LEU A 316 20.65 -33.21 -12.33
C LEU A 316 19.67 -32.45 -13.25
N PRO A 317 19.29 -32.98 -14.44
CA PRO A 317 18.28 -32.31 -15.29
C PRO A 317 16.91 -32.17 -14.62
N ARG A 318 16.52 -33.15 -13.79
CA ARG A 318 15.27 -33.11 -13.03
C ARG A 318 15.32 -32.02 -11.95
N LEU A 319 16.46 -31.89 -11.25
CA LEU A 319 16.65 -30.83 -10.26
C LEU A 319 16.53 -29.44 -10.89
N GLU A 320 17.12 -29.25 -12.08
CA GLU A 320 16.96 -27.99 -12.83
C GLU A 320 15.50 -27.72 -13.17
N GLU A 321 14.78 -28.71 -13.68
CA GLU A 321 13.37 -28.60 -14.08
C GLU A 321 12.49 -28.20 -12.90
N GLU A 322 12.61 -28.87 -11.75
CA GLU A 322 11.81 -28.56 -10.55
C GLU A 322 12.10 -27.15 -10.01
N LEU A 323 13.37 -26.72 -10.01
CA LEU A 323 13.74 -25.37 -9.57
C LEU A 323 13.27 -24.29 -10.57
N ARG A 324 13.42 -24.50 -11.88
CA ARG A 324 12.93 -23.56 -12.89
C ARG A 324 11.41 -23.46 -12.90
N GLU A 325 10.69 -24.55 -12.65
CA GLU A 325 9.23 -24.51 -12.50
C GLU A 325 8.81 -23.63 -11.31
N ALA A 326 9.50 -23.75 -10.17
CA ALA A 326 9.26 -22.90 -9.00
C ALA A 326 9.56 -21.41 -9.29
N GLN A 327 10.66 -21.10 -9.97
CA GLN A 327 11.00 -19.75 -10.41
C GLN A 327 9.94 -19.16 -11.38
N LEU A 328 9.43 -19.98 -12.30
CA LEU A 328 8.38 -19.58 -13.23
C LEU A 328 7.07 -19.27 -12.49
N ARG A 329 6.69 -20.10 -11.52
CA ARG A 329 5.53 -19.83 -10.65
C ARG A 329 5.67 -18.51 -9.90
N GLY A 330 6.83 -18.28 -9.27
CA GLY A 330 7.11 -17.02 -8.57
C GLY A 330 7.06 -15.80 -9.48
N SER A 331 7.68 -15.89 -10.67
CA SER A 331 7.67 -14.84 -11.68
C SER A 331 6.26 -14.55 -12.21
N LEU A 332 5.47 -15.58 -12.47
CA LEU A 332 4.08 -15.46 -12.92
C LEU A 332 3.20 -14.80 -11.84
N MET A 333 3.38 -15.18 -10.58
CA MET A 333 2.69 -14.56 -9.46
C MET A 333 3.02 -13.07 -9.37
N SER A 334 4.31 -12.72 -9.40
CA SER A 334 4.76 -11.33 -9.40
C SER A 334 4.13 -10.52 -10.55
N LEU A 335 4.14 -11.07 -11.77
CA LEU A 335 3.53 -10.41 -12.93
C LEU A 335 2.03 -10.17 -12.73
N ARG A 336 1.28 -11.18 -12.26
CA ARG A 336 -0.15 -11.08 -11.99
C ARG A 336 -0.43 -9.99 -10.94
N THR A 337 0.35 -9.94 -9.87
CA THR A 337 0.25 -8.92 -8.82
C THR A 337 0.46 -7.51 -9.39
N HIS A 338 1.53 -7.30 -10.15
CA HIS A 338 1.82 -6.00 -10.77
C HIS A 338 0.72 -5.57 -11.75
N LEU A 339 0.20 -6.49 -12.56
CA LEU A 339 -0.92 -6.22 -13.47
C LEU A 339 -2.20 -5.89 -12.71
N HIS A 340 -2.49 -6.59 -11.61
CA HIS A 340 -3.64 -6.31 -10.77
C HIS A 340 -3.55 -4.90 -10.15
N MET A 341 -2.40 -4.56 -9.55
CA MET A 341 -2.14 -3.24 -8.99
C MET A 341 -2.28 -2.14 -10.05
N LYS A 342 -1.62 -2.32 -11.21
CA LYS A 342 -1.71 -1.36 -12.32
C LYS A 342 -3.14 -1.17 -12.81
N SER A 343 -3.89 -2.27 -12.96
CA SER A 343 -5.30 -2.24 -13.37
C SER A 343 -6.14 -1.44 -12.37
N ARG A 344 -5.98 -1.70 -11.07
CA ARG A 344 -6.70 -0.96 -10.02
C ARG A 344 -6.35 0.52 -9.98
N LEU A 345 -5.06 0.87 -10.09
CA LEU A 345 -4.61 2.26 -10.14
C LEU A 345 -5.18 2.99 -11.37
N LEU A 346 -5.19 2.35 -12.54
CA LEU A 346 -5.75 2.93 -13.76
C LEU A 346 -7.27 3.08 -13.67
N THR A 347 -7.99 2.08 -13.16
CA THR A 347 -9.44 2.16 -12.93
C THR A 347 -9.77 3.26 -11.92
N TYR A 348 -9.04 3.35 -10.81
CA TYR A 348 -9.22 4.43 -9.84
C TYR A 348 -8.98 5.80 -10.46
N ARG A 349 -7.86 5.99 -11.19
CA ARG A 349 -7.54 7.24 -11.87
C ARG A 349 -8.64 7.62 -12.87
N THR A 350 -9.08 6.70 -13.69
CA THR A 350 -10.09 6.96 -14.74
C THR A 350 -11.48 7.24 -14.17
N THR A 351 -11.85 6.63 -13.04
CA THR A 351 -13.16 6.83 -12.41
C THR A 351 -13.19 8.08 -11.53
N ASN A 352 -12.15 8.31 -10.72
CA ASN A 352 -12.16 9.30 -9.65
C ASN A 352 -11.31 10.55 -9.92
N VAL A 353 -10.32 10.47 -10.82
CA VAL A 353 -9.35 11.55 -11.11
C VAL A 353 -9.57 12.12 -12.52
N LYS A 354 -10.83 12.31 -12.90
CA LYS A 354 -11.19 13.09 -14.09
C LYS A 354 -11.36 14.57 -13.69
N ALA A 355 -10.91 15.47 -14.57
CA ALA A 355 -10.99 16.94 -14.44
C ALA A 355 -9.96 17.64 -13.54
N GLN A 356 -8.83 17.01 -13.17
CA GLN A 356 -7.61 17.77 -12.81
C GLN A 356 -6.90 18.23 -14.09
N GLY A 357 -7.57 19.10 -14.85
CA GLY A 357 -6.97 19.89 -15.92
C GLY A 357 -6.59 21.26 -15.37
N MET A 358 -5.43 21.75 -15.79
CA MET A 358 -5.02 23.15 -15.69
C MET A 358 -6.07 24.10 -16.26
#